data_AF-A0A9D2W2N5-F1
#
_entry.id   AF-A0A9D2W2N5-F1
#
_cell.length_a   1.000
_cell.length_b   1.000
_cell.length_c   1.000
_cell.angle_alpha   90.00
_cell.angle_beta   90.00
_cell.angle_gamma   90.00
#
_symmetry.space_group_name_H-M   'P 1'
#
loop_
_entity.id
_entity.type
_entity.pdbx_description
1 polymer ?
#
loop_
_entity_poly.entity_id
_entity_poly.type
_entity_poly.pdbx_seq_one_letter_code
_entity_poly.pdbx_strand_id
1 'polypeptide(L)'
;MIDFGYSLTKSNRLDLDAADTSLARELTVQEHSLLLCIGCGTCTAGCTAGQFVPHNPRRMQLMLRYGQTDGLKEQLEHCMVCGKCQMLCPRGVDLRSIWVKLARALQTR
;
A
#
# COMPACT_ATOMS: atom_id res chain seq x y z
N MET A 1 27.34 -31.03 -16.10
CA MET A 1 26.09 -30.75 -15.34
C MET A 1 25.21 -29.93 -16.27
N ILE A 2 24.04 -30.43 -16.65
CA ILE A 2 23.13 -29.73 -17.57
C ILE A 2 22.48 -28.58 -16.79
N ASP A 3 22.61 -27.35 -17.29
CA ASP A 3 21.90 -26.19 -16.74
C ASP A 3 20.49 -26.17 -17.33
N PHE A 4 19.50 -26.40 -16.47
CA PHE A 4 18.08 -26.43 -16.84
C PHE A 4 17.43 -25.04 -16.84
N GLY A 5 18.19 -23.96 -16.56
CA GLY A 5 17.69 -22.59 -16.61
C GLY A 5 16.74 -22.21 -15.47
N TYR A 6 16.63 -23.03 -14.42
CA TYR A 6 15.85 -22.71 -13.22
C TYR A 6 16.77 -22.11 -12.16
N SER A 7 16.41 -20.92 -11.67
CA SER A 7 17.04 -20.29 -10.51
C SER A 7 16.13 -20.35 -9.29
N LEU A 8 16.72 -20.47 -8.09
CA LEU A 8 15.97 -20.35 -6.86
C LEU A 8 15.42 -18.92 -6.74
N THR A 9 14.11 -18.78 -6.83
CA THR A 9 13.44 -17.50 -6.61
C THR A 9 13.61 -17.10 -5.14
N LYS A 10 13.93 -15.84 -4.88
CA LYS A 10 13.99 -15.31 -3.51
C LYS A 10 12.64 -15.55 -2.82
N SER A 11 12.68 -16.16 -1.65
CA SER A 11 11.49 -16.45 -0.87
C SER A 11 10.78 -15.14 -0.46
N ASN A 12 9.48 -15.02 -0.74
CA ASN A 12 8.63 -13.90 -0.30
C ASN A 12 8.13 -14.09 1.15
N ARG A 13 8.89 -14.81 1.97
CA ARG A 13 8.57 -15.01 3.39
C ARG A 13 8.66 -13.67 4.12
N LEU A 14 7.59 -13.32 4.82
CA LEU A 14 7.55 -12.18 5.73
C LEU A 14 7.76 -12.69 7.14
N ASP A 15 8.71 -12.11 7.85
CA ASP A 15 8.82 -12.27 9.29
C ASP A 15 7.90 -11.25 9.96
N LEU A 16 6.75 -11.73 10.44
CA LEU A 16 5.75 -10.88 11.06
C LEU A 16 6.12 -10.51 12.50
N ASP A 17 7.00 -11.26 13.15
CA ASP A 17 7.46 -10.99 14.50
C ASP A 17 8.47 -9.83 14.50
N ALA A 18 9.28 -9.73 13.45
CA ALA A 18 10.22 -8.63 13.23
C ALA A 18 9.61 -7.39 12.54
N ALA A 19 8.38 -7.47 12.03
CA ALA A 19 7.78 -6.39 11.23
C ALA A 19 7.32 -5.19 12.08
N ASP A 20 7.80 -3.99 11.76
CA ASP A 20 7.34 -2.76 12.41
C ASP A 20 5.97 -2.32 11.87
N THR A 21 4.92 -2.63 12.64
CA THR A 21 3.53 -2.22 12.32
C THR A 21 3.10 -0.93 13.04
N SER A 22 4.03 -0.20 13.66
CA SER A 22 3.75 1.05 14.41
C SER A 22 3.01 2.08 13.55
N LEU A 23 3.47 2.28 12.31
CA LEU A 23 2.89 3.25 11.37
C LEU A 23 1.44 2.88 10.98
N ALA A 24 1.18 1.59 10.74
CA ALA A 24 -0.16 1.12 10.43
C ALA A 24 -1.12 1.30 11.61
N ARG A 25 -0.63 1.07 12.83
CA ARG A 25 -1.41 1.30 14.06
C ARG A 25 -1.73 2.78 14.27
N GLU A 26 -0.75 3.66 14.08
CA GLU A 26 -0.94 5.11 14.16
C GLU A 26 -2.01 5.59 13.17
N LEU A 27 -1.90 5.18 11.91
CA LEU A 27 -2.87 5.54 10.87
C LEU A 27 -4.25 4.94 11.14
N THR A 28 -4.34 3.76 11.75
CA THR A 28 -5.62 3.15 12.15
C THR A 28 -6.34 3.98 13.21
N VAL A 29 -5.61 4.61 14.13
CA VAL A 29 -6.19 5.52 15.14
C VAL A 29 -6.74 6.77 14.46
N GLN A 30 -6.06 7.29 13.45
CA GLN A 30 -6.50 8.47 12.70
C GLN A 30 -7.62 8.18 11.69
N GLU A 31 -7.65 6.97 11.11
CA GLU A 31 -8.60 6.50 10.10
C GLU A 31 -8.95 5.02 10.33
N HIS A 32 -10.00 4.78 11.10
CA HIS A 32 -10.45 3.41 11.42
C HIS A 32 -10.89 2.62 10.17
N SER A 33 -11.29 3.33 9.10
CA SER A 33 -11.70 2.73 7.83
C SER A 33 -10.60 1.87 7.18
N LEU A 34 -9.33 2.09 7.54
CA LEU A 34 -8.19 1.29 7.09
C LEU A 34 -8.38 -0.22 7.36
N LEU A 35 -9.02 -0.57 8.49
CA LEU A 35 -9.26 -1.96 8.90
C LEU A 35 -10.29 -2.69 8.04
N LEU A 36 -11.12 -1.96 7.29
CA LEU A 36 -12.19 -2.53 6.46
C LEU A 36 -11.67 -3.07 5.12
N CYS A 37 -10.41 -2.82 4.78
CA CYS A 37 -9.82 -3.21 3.51
C CYS A 37 -9.72 -4.74 3.37
N ILE A 38 -10.42 -5.28 2.36
CA ILE A 38 -10.41 -6.72 2.02
C ILE A 38 -9.42 -7.07 0.90
N GLY A 39 -8.64 -6.10 0.40
CA GLY A 39 -7.64 -6.35 -0.65
C GLY A 39 -8.20 -6.66 -2.05
N CYS A 40 -9.44 -6.26 -2.35
CA CYS A 40 -10.11 -6.59 -3.62
C CYS A 40 -9.44 -5.99 -4.87
N GLY A 41 -8.72 -4.87 -4.75
CA GLY A 41 -7.98 -4.26 -5.87
C GLY A 41 -8.76 -3.27 -6.75
N THR A 42 -10.03 -2.98 -6.44
CA THR A 42 -10.84 -2.01 -7.21
C THR A 42 -10.19 -0.63 -7.26
N CYS A 43 -9.54 -0.20 -6.18
CA CYS A 43 -8.82 1.07 -6.13
C CYS A 43 -7.65 1.13 -7.12
N THR A 44 -6.96 0.01 -7.35
CA THR A 44 -5.86 -0.08 -8.32
C THR A 44 -6.39 -0.03 -9.74
N ALA A 45 -7.45 -0.79 -10.03
CA ALA A 45 -8.09 -0.77 -11.35
C ALA A 45 -8.62 0.63 -11.73
N GLY A 46 -9.10 1.39 -10.73
CA GLY A 46 -9.60 2.74 -10.93
C GLY A 46 -8.55 3.84 -10.99
N CYS A 47 -7.31 3.57 -10.56
CA CYS A 47 -6.29 4.60 -10.41
C CYS A 47 -5.74 5.03 -11.77
N THR A 48 -5.82 6.33 -12.06
CA THR A 48 -5.28 6.91 -13.30
C THR A 48 -3.75 7.00 -13.26
N ALA A 49 -3.17 7.36 -12.11
CA ALA A 49 -1.71 7.42 -11.96
C ALA A 49 -1.06 6.05 -12.16
N GLY A 50 -1.69 4.98 -11.63
CA GLY A 50 -1.18 3.62 -11.76
C GLY A 50 -1.11 3.07 -13.19
N GLN A 51 -1.70 3.76 -14.17
CA GLN A 51 -1.58 3.40 -15.60
C GLN A 51 -0.28 3.91 -16.24
N PHE A 52 0.31 4.98 -15.69
CA PHE A 52 1.47 5.65 -16.28
C PHE A 52 2.73 5.56 -15.42
N VAL A 53 2.56 5.44 -14.10
CA VAL A 53 3.66 5.42 -13.13
C VAL A 53 3.48 4.28 -12.12
N PRO A 54 4.56 3.83 -11.44
CA PRO A 54 4.53 2.74 -10.46
C PRO A 54 3.74 3.11 -9.18
N HIS A 55 2.41 3.16 -9.29
CA HIS A 55 1.52 3.52 -8.20
C HIS A 55 0.39 2.49 -8.08
N ASN A 56 0.41 1.69 -7.02
CA ASN A 56 -0.58 0.64 -6.80
C ASN A 56 -1.19 0.77 -5.39
N PRO A 57 -2.37 1.41 -5.25
CA PRO A 57 -2.97 1.69 -3.95
C PRO A 57 -3.31 0.41 -3.17
N ARG A 58 -3.69 -0.69 -3.83
CA ARG A 58 -3.89 -1.99 -3.17
C ARG A 58 -2.58 -2.56 -2.63
N ARG A 59 -1.49 -2.48 -3.39
CA ARG A 59 -0.17 -2.94 -2.94
C ARG A 59 0.32 -2.10 -1.75
N MET A 60 0.19 -0.78 -1.83
CA MET A 60 0.52 0.13 -0.74
C MET A 60 -0.27 -0.19 0.54
N GLN A 61 -1.57 -0.49 0.41
CA GLN A 61 -2.41 -0.92 1.53
C GLN A 61 -1.86 -2.20 2.18
N LEU A 62 -1.47 -3.20 1.39
CA LEU A 62 -0.90 -4.44 1.91
C LEU A 62 0.46 -4.21 2.58
N MET A 63 1.34 -3.46 1.92
CA MET A 63 2.66 -3.09 2.43
C MET A 63 2.56 -2.37 3.77
N LEU A 64 1.65 -1.40 3.89
CA LEU A 64 1.36 -0.72 5.14
C LEU A 64 0.93 -1.71 6.24
N ARG A 65 -0.01 -2.63 5.95
CA ARG A 65 -0.48 -3.62 6.93
C ARG A 65 0.62 -4.59 7.39
N TYR A 66 1.57 -4.90 6.52
CA TYR A 66 2.71 -5.77 6.83
C TYR A 66 3.92 -5.03 7.41
N GLY A 67 3.82 -3.72 7.66
CA GLY A 67 4.95 -2.93 8.15
C GLY A 67 6.07 -2.75 7.12
N GLN A 68 5.80 -3.01 5.83
CA GLN A 68 6.75 -2.81 4.75
C GLN A 68 6.67 -1.37 4.26
N THR A 69 7.50 -0.49 4.81
CA THR A 69 7.51 0.92 4.44
C THR A 69 8.40 1.25 3.24
N ASP A 70 9.30 0.33 2.88
CA ASP A 70 10.26 0.51 1.80
C ASP A 70 9.55 0.73 0.46
N GLY A 71 9.81 1.88 -0.18
CA GLY A 71 9.18 2.26 -1.45
C GLY A 71 7.77 2.85 -1.34
N LEU A 72 7.16 2.92 -0.15
CA LEU A 72 5.85 3.60 0.01
C LEU A 72 5.94 5.08 -0.34
N LYS A 73 7.04 5.75 0.02
CA LYS A 73 7.28 7.17 -0.26
C LYS A 73 7.28 7.45 -1.78
N GLU A 74 8.07 6.68 -2.53
CA GLU A 74 8.14 6.79 -3.99
C GLU A 74 6.76 6.55 -4.64
N GLN A 75 6.02 5.53 -4.19
CA GLN A 75 4.67 5.32 -4.71
C GLN A 75 3.69 6.45 -4.35
N LEU A 76 3.87 7.11 -3.21
CA LEU A 76 3.03 8.24 -2.79
C LEU A 76 3.31 9.52 -3.57
N GLU A 77 4.55 9.75 -4.02
CA GLU A 77 4.92 10.91 -4.84
C GLU A 77 4.14 10.93 -6.17
N HIS A 78 3.76 9.75 -6.66
CA HIS A 78 2.92 9.60 -7.85
C HIS A 78 1.42 9.80 -7.60
N CYS A 79 0.98 9.91 -6.36
CA CYS A 79 -0.43 10.07 -6.02
C CYS A 79 -0.93 11.49 -6.33
N MET A 80 -1.89 11.63 -7.25
CA MET A 80 -2.51 12.92 -7.59
C MET A 80 -3.61 13.36 -6.61
N VAL A 81 -3.86 12.60 -5.53
CA VAL A 81 -4.88 12.89 -4.49
C VAL A 81 -6.29 13.15 -5.06
N CYS A 82 -6.60 12.52 -6.21
CA CYS A 82 -7.86 12.73 -6.93
C CYS A 82 -9.11 12.10 -6.28
N GLY A 83 -8.94 11.18 -5.32
CA GLY A 83 -10.05 10.57 -4.58
C GLY A 83 -10.81 9.45 -5.29
N LYS A 84 -10.45 9.09 -6.52
CA LYS A 84 -11.14 8.03 -7.28
C LYS A 84 -11.10 6.66 -6.61
N CYS A 85 -10.01 6.37 -5.89
CA CYS A 85 -9.86 5.12 -5.13
C CYS A 85 -10.91 4.97 -4.01
N GLN A 86 -11.31 6.06 -3.35
CA GLN A 86 -12.35 6.07 -2.32
C GLN A 86 -13.74 5.85 -2.93
N MET A 87 -14.06 6.54 -4.02
CA MET A 87 -15.36 6.42 -4.70
C MET A 87 -15.66 4.99 -5.18
N LEU A 88 -14.63 4.25 -5.56
CA LEU A 88 -14.74 2.88 -6.07
C LEU A 88 -14.67 1.81 -4.98
N CYS A 89 -14.40 2.16 -3.73
CA CYS A 89 -14.20 1.16 -2.68
C CYS A 89 -15.54 0.55 -2.25
N PRO A 90 -15.78 -0.77 -2.43
CA PRO A 90 -17.03 -1.41 -2.02
C PRO A 90 -17.19 -1.50 -0.50
N ARG A 91 -16.11 -1.30 0.25
CA ARG A 91 -16.11 -1.30 1.72
C ARG A 91 -16.15 0.10 2.33
N GLY A 92 -16.13 1.15 1.51
CA GLY A 92 -16.12 2.54 1.99
C GLY A 92 -14.83 2.95 2.70
N VAL A 93 -13.68 2.37 2.34
CA VAL A 93 -12.37 2.78 2.88
C VAL A 93 -12.02 4.18 2.37
N ASP A 94 -11.73 5.11 3.27
CA ASP A 94 -11.28 6.47 2.90
C ASP A 94 -9.79 6.48 2.52
N LEU A 95 -9.51 5.88 1.36
CA LEU A 95 -8.15 5.79 0.82
C LEU A 95 -7.53 7.16 0.58
N ARG A 96 -8.32 8.18 0.22
CA ARG A 96 -7.80 9.52 -0.03
C ARG A 96 -7.24 10.13 1.25
N SER A 97 -8.01 10.10 2.34
CA SER A 97 -7.56 10.58 3.65
C SER A 97 -6.34 9.81 4.13
N ILE A 98 -6.36 8.47 3.99
CA ILE A 98 -5.24 7.60 4.37
C ILE A 98 -3.95 7.98 3.63
N TRP A 99 -3.99 8.21 2.32
CA TRP A 99 -2.78 8.56 1.56
C TRP A 99 -2.19 9.91 1.94
N VAL A 100 -3.04 10.91 2.20
CA VAL A 100 -2.59 12.22 2.68
C VAL A 100 -1.95 12.11 4.07
N LYS A 101 -2.58 11.36 4.99
CA LYS A 101 -2.06 11.13 6.34
C LYS A 101 -0.74 10.34 6.32
N LEU A 102 -0.67 9.29 5.50
CA LEU A 102 0.55 8.49 5.31
C LEU A 102 1.70 9.34 4.74
N ALA A 103 1.43 10.19 3.74
CA ALA A 103 2.44 11.08 3.18
C ALA A 103 3.00 12.05 4.24
N ARG A 104 2.15 12.58 5.13
CA ARG A 104 2.59 13.43 6.25
C ARG A 104 3.42 12.67 7.29
N ALA A 105 2.98 11.46 7.65
CA ALA A 105 3.70 10.62 8.60
C ALA A 105 5.10 10.23 8.09
N LEU A 106 5.23 9.98 6.79
CA LEU A 106 6.51 9.66 6.14
C LEU A 106 7.42 10.88 5.89
N GLN A 107 6.91 12.12 6.00
CA GLN A 107 7.73 13.34 5.92
C GLN A 107 8.35 13.73 7.26
N THR A 108 7.77 13.24 8.37
CA THR A 108 8.23 13.54 9.74
C THR A 108 9.29 12.55 10.23
N ARG A 109 9.49 11.44 9.50
CA ARG A 109 10.52 10.42 9.71
C ARG A 109 11.64 10.57 8.69
#